data_AF-A0A5A7NB78-F1
#
_entry.id   AF-A0A5A7NB78-F1
#
_cell.length_a   1.000
_cell.length_b   1.000
_cell.length_c   1.000
_cell.angle_alpha   90.00
_cell.angle_beta   90.00
_cell.angle_gamma   90.00
#
_symmetry.space_group_name_H-M   'P 1'
#
loop_
_entity.id
_entity.type
_entity.pdbx_description
1 polymer ?
#
loop_
_entity_poly.entity_id
_entity_poly.type
_entity_poly.pdbx_seq_one_letter_code
_entity_poly.pdbx_strand_id
1 'polypeptide(L)' 'MTISKDLLDDLLKGCERPEDLLDDAGLMKELKIRLMERMLGAFEEK' A
#
# COMPACT_ATOMS: atom_id res chain seq x y z
N MET A 1 9.76 -2.68 10.86
CA MET A 1 8.90 -1.62 10.30
C MET A 1 7.47 -2.07 10.43
N THR A 2 6.75 -1.55 11.41
CA THR A 2 5.35 -1.90 11.67
C THR A 2 4.53 -0.66 11.39
N ILE A 3 3.59 -0.79 10.46
CA ILE A 3 2.58 0.24 10.20
C ILE A 3 1.61 0.26 11.38
N SER A 4 1.27 1.44 11.88
CA SER A 4 0.34 1.58 13.01
C SER A 4 -1.03 1.03 12.64
N LYS A 5 -1.68 0.39 13.61
CA LYS A 5 -3.00 -0.24 13.45
C LYS A 5 -4.04 0.78 12.99
N ASP A 6 -3.95 2.02 13.48
CA ASP A 6 -4.80 3.14 13.08
C ASP A 6 -4.63 3.49 11.60
N LEU A 7 -3.40 3.48 11.08
CA LEU A 7 -3.16 3.75 9.66
C LEU A 7 -3.69 2.62 8.78
N LEU A 8 -3.60 1.38 9.26
CA LEU A 8 -4.18 0.23 8.58
C LEU A 8 -5.71 0.32 8.55
N ASP A 9 -6.34 0.70 9.66
CA ASP A 9 -7.78 0.90 9.76
C ASP A 9 -8.27 2.03 8.85
N ASP A 10 -7.52 3.14 8.78
CA ASP A 10 -7.84 4.27 7.89
C ASP A 10 -7.73 3.88 6.39
N LEU A 11 -6.72 3.07 6.03
CA LEU A 11 -6.57 2.53 4.67
C LEU A 11 -7.70 1.53 4.33
N LEU A 12 -8.15 0.75 5.32
CA LEU A 12 -9.23 -0.23 5.16
C LEU A 12 -10.63 0.41 5.14
N LYS A 13 -10.78 1.63 5.64
CA LYS A 13 -12.06 2.35 5.74
C LYS A 13 -12.74 2.60 4.38
N GLY A 14 -11.99 2.55 3.28
CA GLY A 14 -12.49 2.65 1.91
C GLY A 14 -12.67 1.31 1.17
N CYS A 15 -12.29 0.19 1.79
CA CYS A 15 -12.45 -1.15 1.21
C CYS A 15 -13.72 -1.80 1.75
N GLU A 16 -14.83 -1.71 1.01
CA GLU A 16 -16.08 -2.40 1.38
C GLU A 16 -16.05 -3.90 1.07
N ARG A 17 -15.18 -4.33 0.15
CA ARG A 17 -15.06 -5.74 -0.25
C ARG A 17 -13.63 -6.22 -0.11
N PRO A 18 -13.43 -7.52 0.19
CA PRO A 18 -12.10 -8.12 0.17
C PRO A 18 -11.45 -8.02 -1.21
N GLU A 19 -12.26 -7.92 -2.27
CA GLU A 19 -11.82 -7.65 -3.64
C GLU A 19 -11.16 -6.26 -3.75
N ASP A 20 -11.74 -5.17 -3.24
CA ASP A 20 -11.08 -3.84 -3.30
C ASP A 20 -9.71 -3.78 -2.60
N LEU A 21 -9.47 -4.67 -1.63
CA LEU A 21 -8.20 -4.77 -0.92
C LEU A 21 -7.18 -5.69 -1.63
N LEU A 22 -7.65 -6.85 -2.10
CA LEU A 22 -6.83 -7.97 -2.56
C LEU A 22 -6.83 -8.19 -4.09
N ASP A 23 -7.73 -7.53 -4.81
CA ASP A 23 -7.86 -7.67 -6.26
C ASP A 23 -6.66 -7.06 -7.00
N ASP A 24 -6.59 -7.33 -8.31
CA ASP A 24 -5.45 -6.96 -9.14
C ASP A 24 -5.34 -5.44 -9.33
N ALA A 25 -6.42 -4.69 -9.09
CA ALA A 25 -6.43 -3.22 -8.95
C ALA A 25 -6.54 -2.75 -7.48
N GLY A 26 -6.44 -3.67 -6.53
CA GLY A 26 -6.68 -3.43 -5.11
C GLY A 26 -5.57 -2.67 -4.40
N LEU A 27 -5.91 -2.17 -3.23
CA LEU A 27 -5.08 -1.27 -2.43
C LEU A 27 -3.71 -1.88 -2.09
N MET A 28 -3.61 -3.20 -1.87
CA MET A 28 -2.33 -3.89 -1.64
C MET A 28 -1.35 -3.79 -2.82
N LYS A 29 -1.85 -3.85 -4.06
CA LYS A 29 -0.98 -3.84 -5.23
C LYS A 29 -0.40 -2.45 -5.47
N GLU A 30 -1.23 -1.42 -5.32
CA GLU A 30 -0.80 -0.03 -5.39
C GLU A 30 0.18 0.31 -4.26
N LEU A 31 -0.09 -0.13 -3.03
CA LEU A 31 0.82 0.07 -1.90
C LEU A 31 2.17 -0.62 -2.13
N LYS A 32 2.16 -1.84 -2.71
CA LYS A 32 3.37 -2.58 -3.06
C LYS A 32 4.17 -1.89 -4.17
N ILE A 33 3.50 -1.34 -5.20
CA ILE A 33 4.15 -0.58 -6.28
C ILE A 33 4.78 0.68 -5.71
N ARG A 34 4.03 1.48 -4.95
CA ARG A 34 4.53 2.73 -4.33
C ARG A 34 5.68 2.46 -3.36
N LEU A 35 5.64 1.33 -2.64
CA LEU A 35 6.75 0.90 -1.78
C LEU A 35 7.98 0.50 -2.61
N MET A 36 7.79 -0.23 -3.71
CA MET A 36 8.87 -0.59 -4.64
C MET A 36 9.44 0.65 -5.33
N GLU A 37 8.62 1.59 -5.80
CA GLU A 37 9.08 2.87 -6.36
C GLU A 37 9.82 3.70 -5.34
N ARG A 38 9.39 3.71 -4.06
CA ARG A 38 10.12 4.41 -3.00
C ARG A 38 11.43 3.71 -2.65
N MET A 39 11.46 2.38 -2.73
CA MET A 39 12.68 1.60 -2.53
C MET A 39 13.65 1.78 -3.70
N LEU A 40 13.18 1.77 -4.94
CA LEU A 40 13.96 1.93 -6.17
C LEU A 40 14.39 3.39 -6.39
N GLY A 41 13.49 4.35 -6.19
CA GLY A 41 13.74 5.78 -6.27
C GLY A 41 14.62 6.31 -5.12
N ALA A 42 14.64 5.63 -3.96
CA ALA A 42 15.64 5.90 -2.93
C ALA A 42 17.08 5.51 -3.37
N PHE A 43 17.27 4.75 -4.45
CA PHE A 43 18.58 4.53 -5.06
C PHE A 43 18.93 5.55 -6.16
N GLU A 44 17.99 6.39 -6.61
CA GLU A 44 18.19 7.38 -7.68
C GLU A 44 18.47 8.80 -7.15
N GLU A 45 18.89 8.90 -5.88
CA GLU A 45 19.43 10.13 -5.28
C GLU A 45 20.90 9.89 -4.88
N LYS A 46 21.78 9.67 -5.87
CA LYS A 46 23.25 9.81 -5.73
C LYS A 46 23.94 10.20 -7.03
#